data_AF-A0A3D3L9M9-F1
#
_entry.id   AF-A0A3D3L9M9-F1
#
_cell.length_a   1.000
_cell.length_b   1.000
_cell.length_c   1.000
_cell.angle_alpha   90.00
_cell.angle_beta   90.00
_cell.angle_gamma   90.00
#
_symmetry.space_group_name_H-M   'P 1'
#
loop_
_entity.id
_entity.type
_entity.pdbx_description
1 polymer ?
#
loop_
_entity_poly.entity_id
_entity_poly.type
_entity_poly.pdbx_seq_one_letter_code
_entity_poly.pdbx_strand_id
1 'polypeptide(L)'
;MSHPPPAEKVLEDRRVDCGCDERLHRPVLLEPGFQAWAVHACCGCGMVTCTEQRGDDGRFTGEAWSVHVALMLKPEVMTWLASWARLGPHEREVLWPMPAGWVRRGHRYLPAGWSGFSVEDLERREAALHEEQADLGVRQRLLLTGVPSEPPPAALPPQLAGFAVVWQAMQLTPETDTKVLLPYAQGSGPGSAIAAELLTGMQDAPQRLVELLRSGRAGPLQAALALLRAAPRPECLPLILEALQAVPLTPLSDVPDRLSHWDCFELLLLMLAELRTQASEAPAVLRALMRKVARHDTTLVDRLRLVTALLESNAPPQV
;
A
#
# COMPACT_ATOMS: atom_id res chain seq x y z
N MET A 1 -15.76 -18.69 39.60
CA MET A 1 -16.77 -18.68 38.52
C MET A 1 -16.04 -18.39 37.23
N SER A 2 -15.70 -19.43 36.50
CA SER A 2 -15.10 -19.36 35.17
C SER A 2 -16.21 -19.01 34.19
N HIS A 3 -16.25 -17.76 33.72
CA HIS A 3 -17.06 -17.43 32.57
C HIS A 3 -16.61 -18.33 31.42
N PRO A 4 -17.51 -19.02 30.70
CA PRO A 4 -17.13 -19.64 29.43
C PRO A 4 -16.53 -18.52 28.56
N PRO A 5 -15.50 -18.81 27.75
CA PRO A 5 -15.03 -17.82 26.78
C PRO A 5 -16.25 -17.37 25.96
N PRO A 6 -16.39 -16.05 25.70
CA PRO A 6 -17.50 -15.57 24.89
C PRO A 6 -17.54 -16.37 23.60
N ALA A 7 -18.73 -16.90 23.25
CA ALA A 7 -18.90 -17.70 22.04
C ALA A 7 -18.36 -16.89 20.86
N GLU A 8 -17.34 -17.42 20.20
CA GLU A 8 -16.74 -16.78 19.04
C GLU A 8 -17.80 -16.63 17.96
N LYS A 9 -18.02 -15.40 17.49
CA LYS A 9 -19.00 -15.14 16.45
C LYS A 9 -18.34 -15.29 15.09
N VAL A 10 -18.63 -16.41 14.43
CA VAL A 10 -18.19 -16.69 13.06
C VAL A 10 -19.11 -15.96 12.09
N LEU A 11 -18.52 -15.21 11.16
CA LEU A 11 -19.21 -14.41 10.15
C LEU A 11 -19.20 -15.07 8.76
N GLU A 12 -18.59 -16.25 8.63
CA GLU A 12 -18.37 -16.96 7.37
C GLU A 12 -17.61 -16.04 6.38
N ASP A 13 -18.23 -15.73 5.23
CA ASP A 13 -17.68 -14.84 4.21
C ASP A 13 -17.88 -13.35 4.53
N ARG A 14 -18.76 -13.03 5.48
CA ARG A 14 -19.06 -11.64 5.85
C ARG A 14 -17.93 -11.05 6.66
N ARG A 15 -17.66 -9.77 6.41
CA ARG A 15 -16.58 -9.02 7.07
C ARG A 15 -17.05 -8.06 8.17
N VAL A 16 -18.35 -7.79 8.22
CA VAL A 16 -18.97 -6.91 9.21
C VAL A 16 -20.14 -7.64 9.84
N ASP A 17 -20.23 -7.52 11.17
CA ASP A 17 -21.30 -8.10 11.97
C ASP A 17 -22.60 -7.29 11.88
N CYS A 18 -23.22 -7.28 10.70
CA CYS A 18 -24.52 -6.67 10.45
C CYS A 18 -25.34 -7.51 9.46
N GLY A 19 -26.58 -7.12 9.17
CA GLY A 19 -27.45 -7.79 8.19
C GLY A 19 -27.47 -7.17 6.78
N CYS A 20 -26.64 -6.15 6.52
CA CYS A 20 -26.61 -5.45 5.23
C CYS A 20 -26.00 -6.31 4.10
N ASP A 21 -26.11 -5.85 2.85
CA ASP A 21 -25.40 -6.45 1.71
C ASP A 21 -23.87 -6.33 1.91
N GLU A 22 -23.13 -7.41 1.66
CA GLU A 22 -21.67 -7.44 1.82
C GLU A 22 -20.93 -6.48 0.89
N ARG A 23 -21.54 -6.12 -0.25
CA ARG A 23 -21.03 -5.09 -1.17
C ARG A 23 -20.98 -3.70 -0.52
N LEU A 24 -21.58 -3.51 0.65
CA LEU A 24 -21.50 -2.28 1.44
C LEU A 24 -20.34 -2.32 2.45
N HIS A 25 -19.65 -3.44 2.62
CA HIS A 25 -18.54 -3.57 3.54
C HIS A 25 -17.26 -2.99 2.91
N ARG A 26 -16.57 -2.14 3.67
CA ARG A 26 -15.30 -1.52 3.26
C ARG A 26 -14.24 -1.73 4.34
N PRO A 27 -12.98 -2.01 3.97
CA PRO A 27 -11.88 -1.98 4.92
C PRO A 27 -11.78 -0.59 5.56
N VAL A 28 -11.33 -0.52 6.80
CA VAL A 28 -11.04 0.73 7.50
C VAL A 28 -9.54 0.98 7.45
N LEU A 29 -9.13 2.09 6.81
CA LEU A 29 -7.77 2.60 6.62
C LEU A 29 -6.74 1.66 5.96
N LEU A 30 -6.59 0.45 6.46
CA LEU A 30 -5.62 -0.55 6.04
C LEU A 30 -6.35 -1.65 5.29
N GLU A 31 -5.81 -2.03 4.14
CA GLU A 31 -6.32 -3.19 3.44
C GLU A 31 -6.10 -4.46 4.27
N PRO A 32 -7.02 -5.44 4.19
CA PRO A 32 -6.77 -6.79 4.70
C PRO A 32 -5.63 -7.39 3.85
N GLY A 33 -4.40 -7.25 4.32
CA GLY A 33 -3.22 -7.84 3.70
C GLY A 33 -3.00 -9.27 4.19
N PHE A 34 -1.74 -9.67 4.33
CA PHE A 34 -1.34 -10.93 5.00
C PHE A 34 -1.53 -10.91 6.53
N GLN A 35 -2.18 -9.87 7.06
CA GLN A 35 -2.42 -9.75 8.50
C GLN A 35 -3.65 -10.58 8.85
N ALA A 36 -3.54 -11.37 9.93
CA ALA A 36 -4.66 -12.17 10.42
C ALA A 36 -5.84 -11.28 10.84
N TRP A 37 -5.60 -10.05 11.31
CA TRP A 37 -6.64 -9.14 11.78
C TRP A 37 -6.91 -8.03 10.77
N ALA A 38 -8.19 -7.70 10.59
CA ALA A 38 -8.64 -6.61 9.74
C ALA A 38 -9.81 -5.87 10.40
N VAL A 39 -10.04 -4.62 9.99
CA VAL A 39 -11.16 -3.81 10.45
C VAL A 39 -12.00 -3.42 9.25
N HIS A 40 -13.31 -3.63 9.35
CA HIS A 40 -14.26 -3.32 8.29
C HIS A 40 -15.42 -2.50 8.83
N ALA A 41 -15.99 -1.66 7.97
CA ALA A 41 -17.16 -0.86 8.27
C ALA A 41 -18.23 -1.04 7.19
N CYS A 42 -19.50 -1.10 7.58
CA CYS A 42 -20.62 -1.17 6.66
C CYS A 42 -21.10 0.25 6.28
N CYS A 43 -21.11 0.56 4.99
CA CYS A 43 -21.66 1.83 4.48
C CYS A 43 -23.20 1.85 4.46
N GLY A 44 -23.87 0.72 4.68
CA GLY A 44 -25.32 0.66 4.87
C GLY A 44 -25.73 1.11 6.27
N CYS A 45 -25.25 0.42 7.31
CA CYS A 45 -25.69 0.67 8.69
C CYS A 45 -24.67 1.38 9.59
N GLY A 46 -23.43 1.59 9.13
CA GLY A 46 -22.36 2.21 9.92
C GLY A 46 -21.66 1.27 10.92
N MET A 47 -22.07 0.00 11.02
CA MET A 47 -21.43 -0.98 11.91
C MET A 47 -19.95 -1.14 11.57
N VAL A 48 -19.09 -1.16 12.60
CA VAL A 48 -17.66 -1.42 12.48
C VAL A 48 -17.32 -2.70 13.21
N THR A 49 -16.56 -3.59 12.57
CA THR A 49 -16.19 -4.90 13.10
C THR A 49 -14.71 -5.14 12.88
N CYS A 50 -14.01 -5.56 13.94
CA CYS A 50 -12.68 -6.14 13.81
C CYS A 50 -12.83 -7.65 13.67
N THR A 51 -12.15 -8.23 12.70
CA THR A 51 -12.23 -9.65 12.36
C THR A 51 -10.85 -10.27 12.32
N GLU A 52 -10.73 -11.50 12.80
CA GLU A 52 -9.62 -12.39 12.53
C GLU A 52 -9.98 -13.32 11.36
N GLN A 53 -9.17 -13.32 10.29
CA GLN A 53 -9.26 -14.34 9.25
C GLN A 53 -8.54 -15.60 9.73
N ARG A 54 -9.27 -16.71 9.76
CA ARG A 54 -8.74 -18.05 10.05
C ARG A 54 -8.98 -18.90 8.82
N GLY A 55 -8.04 -19.78 8.49
CA GLY A 55 -8.19 -20.64 7.33
C GLY A 55 -7.04 -21.60 7.16
N ASP A 56 -7.23 -22.51 6.22
CA ASP A 56 -6.23 -23.45 5.72
C ASP A 56 -6.10 -23.22 4.21
N ASP A 57 -4.87 -23.20 3.70
CA ASP A 57 -4.59 -23.09 2.27
C ASP A 57 -4.78 -24.42 1.52
N GLY A 58 -5.22 -25.46 2.25
CA GLY A 58 -5.53 -26.78 1.73
C GLY A 58 -4.29 -27.67 1.57
N ARG A 59 -3.08 -27.17 1.90
CA ARG A 59 -1.85 -27.99 1.81
C ARG A 59 -1.85 -29.15 2.79
N PHE A 60 -2.57 -29.03 3.90
CA PHE A 60 -2.63 -30.07 4.94
C PHE A 60 -3.95 -30.84 4.96
N THR A 61 -5.06 -30.20 4.65
CA THR A 61 -6.41 -30.81 4.70
C THR A 61 -6.97 -31.21 3.33
N GLY A 62 -6.34 -30.79 2.23
CA GLY A 62 -6.78 -31.06 0.86
C GLY A 62 -7.87 -30.11 0.35
N GLU A 63 -8.40 -29.23 1.21
CA GLU A 63 -9.43 -28.25 0.86
C GLU A 63 -9.08 -26.88 1.45
N ALA A 64 -9.02 -25.85 0.60
CA ALA A 64 -8.78 -24.50 1.06
C ALA A 64 -10.07 -23.90 1.62
N TRP A 65 -10.00 -23.31 2.81
CA TRP A 65 -11.13 -22.63 3.43
C TRP A 65 -10.65 -21.42 4.24
N SER A 66 -11.51 -20.42 4.35
CA SER A 66 -11.27 -19.27 5.24
C SER A 66 -12.58 -18.78 5.84
N VAL A 67 -12.55 -18.39 7.11
CA VAL A 67 -13.68 -17.75 7.81
C VAL A 67 -13.21 -16.47 8.49
N HIS A 68 -14.15 -15.55 8.67
CA HIS A 68 -13.94 -14.37 9.50
C HIS A 68 -14.56 -14.57 10.88
N VAL A 69 -13.77 -14.37 11.93
CA VAL A 69 -14.22 -14.43 13.33
C VAL A 69 -14.25 -13.01 13.89
N ALA A 70 -15.41 -12.56 14.37
CA ALA A 70 -15.54 -11.25 14.99
C ALA A 70 -14.81 -11.20 16.33
N LEU A 71 -13.98 -10.17 16.51
CA LEU A 71 -13.20 -9.95 17.72
C LEU A 71 -13.90 -8.94 18.63
N MET A 72 -14.05 -9.30 19.89
CA MET A 72 -14.58 -8.40 20.92
C MET A 72 -13.46 -7.53 21.47
N LEU A 73 -13.27 -6.36 20.86
CA LEU A 73 -12.35 -5.34 21.37
C LEU A 73 -13.02 -4.44 22.40
N LYS A 74 -12.22 -3.75 23.21
CA LYS A 74 -12.74 -2.75 24.16
C LYS A 74 -13.50 -1.65 23.41
N PRO A 75 -14.59 -1.09 23.99
CA PRO A 75 -15.37 -0.03 23.34
C PRO A 75 -14.53 1.17 22.89
N GLU A 76 -13.58 1.62 23.71
CA GLU A 76 -12.65 2.71 23.38
C GLU A 76 -11.83 2.44 22.12
N VAL A 77 -11.40 1.19 21.90
CA VAL A 77 -10.65 0.78 20.71
C VAL A 77 -11.58 0.79 19.50
N MET A 78 -12.80 0.24 19.63
CA MET A 78 -13.76 0.21 18.53
C MET A 78 -14.21 1.62 18.11
N THR A 79 -14.45 2.51 19.06
CA THR A 79 -14.78 3.92 18.78
C THR A 79 -13.64 4.62 18.05
N TRP A 80 -12.41 4.41 18.49
CA TRP A 80 -11.23 4.98 17.83
C TRP A 80 -11.07 4.44 16.40
N LEU A 81 -11.19 3.12 16.22
CA LEU A 81 -11.14 2.48 14.90
C LEU A 81 -12.24 2.99 13.97
N ALA A 82 -13.47 3.20 14.48
CA ALA A 82 -14.60 3.68 13.71
C ALA A 82 -14.45 5.12 13.19
N SER A 83 -13.52 5.90 13.76
CA SER A 83 -13.27 7.30 13.34
C SER A 83 -12.31 7.44 12.16
N TRP A 84 -11.71 6.34 11.71
CA TRP A 84 -10.83 6.32 10.55
C TRP A 84 -11.61 6.27 9.23
N ALA A 85 -11.02 6.89 8.20
CA ALA A 85 -11.48 6.75 6.82
C ALA A 85 -11.57 5.27 6.40
N ARG A 86 -12.53 4.98 5.52
CA ARG A 86 -12.70 3.65 4.91
C ARG A 86 -12.03 3.63 3.55
N LEU A 87 -11.75 2.44 3.04
CA LEU A 87 -11.13 2.26 1.73
C LEU A 87 -12.20 1.84 0.74
N GLY A 88 -12.43 2.67 -0.28
CA GLY A 88 -13.25 2.31 -1.43
C GLY A 88 -12.60 1.22 -2.29
N PRO A 89 -13.35 0.65 -3.25
CA PRO A 89 -12.81 -0.31 -4.18
C PRO A 89 -11.62 0.29 -4.93
N HIS A 90 -10.65 -0.57 -5.20
CA HIS A 90 -9.46 -0.20 -5.94
C HIS A 90 -9.75 -0.18 -7.42
N GLU A 91 -9.45 0.93 -8.08
CA GLU A 91 -9.02 0.83 -9.47
C GLU A 91 -7.57 0.39 -9.45
N ARG A 92 -7.38 -0.88 -9.79
CA ARG A 92 -6.06 -1.35 -10.14
C ARG A 92 -5.81 -0.88 -11.57
N GLU A 93 -5.05 0.18 -11.75
CA GLU A 93 -4.33 0.37 -13.01
C GLU A 93 -3.21 -0.68 -13.06
N VAL A 94 -3.60 -1.91 -13.37
CA VAL A 94 -2.66 -3.01 -13.58
C VAL A 94 -2.02 -2.77 -14.93
N LEU A 95 -0.90 -2.04 -14.95
CA LEU A 95 -0.11 -1.91 -16.18
C LEU A 95 0.35 -3.28 -16.72
N TRP A 96 0.40 -4.31 -15.86
CA TRP A 96 0.81 -5.70 -16.16
C TRP A 96 0.65 -6.66 -14.96
N PRO A 97 0.74 -8.00 -15.13
CA PRO A 97 0.67 -8.95 -14.01
C PRO A 97 1.88 -8.85 -13.06
N MET A 98 1.82 -7.92 -12.11
CA MET A 98 2.74 -7.81 -10.97
C MET A 98 2.10 -8.38 -9.70
N PRO A 99 2.92 -8.81 -8.73
CA PRO A 99 2.45 -9.07 -7.38
C PRO A 99 1.69 -7.84 -6.87
N ALA A 100 0.55 -8.07 -6.22
CA ALA A 100 -0.39 -7.01 -5.84
C ALA A 100 0.21 -5.94 -4.92
N GLY A 101 1.35 -6.19 -4.27
CA GLY A 101 2.09 -5.19 -3.49
C GLY A 101 2.79 -4.12 -4.33
N TRP A 102 2.89 -4.31 -5.65
CA TRP A 102 3.62 -3.39 -6.54
C TRP A 102 2.74 -2.75 -7.60
N VAL A 103 1.42 -2.93 -7.54
CA VAL A 103 0.51 -2.07 -8.30
C VAL A 103 0.35 -0.77 -7.50
N ARG A 104 0.30 0.39 -8.17
CA ARG A 104 -0.10 1.64 -7.50
C ARG A 104 -1.55 1.47 -7.06
N ARG A 105 -1.75 1.10 -5.80
CA ARG A 105 -3.09 1.06 -5.21
C ARG A 105 -3.50 2.49 -4.94
N GLY A 106 -4.15 3.12 -5.91
CA GLY A 106 -4.86 4.37 -5.69
C GLY A 106 -6.08 4.09 -4.82
N HIS A 107 -5.89 3.98 -3.51
CA HIS A 107 -7.04 3.86 -2.61
C HIS A 107 -7.86 5.15 -2.70
N ARG A 108 -9.17 4.97 -2.84
CA ARG A 108 -10.16 6.01 -2.57
C ARG A 108 -10.42 6.00 -1.07
N TYR A 109 -10.30 7.14 -0.43
CA TYR A 109 -10.60 7.26 0.99
C TYR A 109 -12.05 7.73 1.14
N LEU A 110 -12.85 6.96 1.85
CA LEU A 110 -14.26 7.25 2.10
C LEU A 110 -14.38 7.82 3.52
N PRO A 111 -15.24 8.83 3.72
CA PRO A 111 -15.41 9.39 5.05
C PRO A 111 -15.85 8.39 6.11
N ALA A 112 -15.27 8.48 7.31
CA ALA A 112 -15.49 7.54 8.42
C ALA A 112 -16.98 7.40 8.78
N GLY A 113 -17.72 8.51 8.75
CA GLY A 113 -19.14 8.61 9.11
C GLY A 113 -20.13 8.21 8.02
N TRP A 114 -19.69 7.71 6.87
CA TRP A 114 -20.60 7.33 5.79
C TRP A 114 -21.53 6.17 6.18
N SER A 115 -22.83 6.39 6.16
CA SER A 115 -23.83 5.36 6.45
C SER A 115 -25.14 5.69 5.74
N GLY A 116 -26.07 4.73 5.67
CA GLY A 116 -27.38 4.91 5.05
C GLY A 116 -27.36 4.71 3.53
N PHE A 117 -26.30 4.14 2.97
CA PHE A 117 -26.19 3.91 1.53
C PHE A 117 -26.87 2.60 1.10
N SER A 118 -27.58 2.65 -0.03
CA SER A 118 -27.82 1.47 -0.85
C SER A 118 -26.55 1.10 -1.62
N VAL A 119 -26.51 -0.09 -2.24
CA VAL A 119 -25.35 -0.50 -3.06
C VAL A 119 -25.15 0.47 -4.22
N GLU A 120 -26.23 0.81 -4.93
CA GLU A 120 -26.20 1.72 -6.07
C GLU A 120 -25.76 3.14 -5.69
N ASP A 121 -26.20 3.63 -4.52
CA ASP A 121 -25.79 4.95 -4.04
C ASP A 121 -24.33 4.98 -3.62
N LEU A 122 -23.83 3.90 -3.00
CA LEU A 122 -22.42 3.78 -2.64
C LEU A 122 -21.55 3.78 -3.90
N GLU A 123 -21.87 2.95 -4.90
CA GLU A 123 -21.14 2.87 -6.16
C GLU A 123 -21.09 4.23 -6.87
N ARG A 124 -22.23 4.92 -6.96
CA ARG A 124 -22.30 6.27 -7.55
C ARG A 124 -21.42 7.27 -6.82
N ARG A 125 -21.43 7.25 -5.48
CA ARG A 125 -20.64 8.20 -4.68
C ARG A 125 -19.15 7.87 -4.69
N GLU A 126 -18.80 6.59 -4.75
CA GLU A 126 -17.41 6.13 -4.91
C GLU A 126 -16.81 6.56 -6.26
N ALA A 127 -17.60 6.54 -7.33
CA ALA A 127 -17.19 7.07 -8.63
C ALA A 127 -16.94 8.58 -8.59
N ALA A 128 -17.85 9.37 -7.99
CA ALA A 128 -17.64 10.81 -7.84
C ALA A 128 -16.40 11.17 -7.00
N LEU A 129 -16.17 10.44 -5.90
CA LEU A 129 -14.99 10.63 -5.06
C LEU A 129 -13.67 10.36 -5.78
N HIS A 130 -13.68 9.51 -6.80
CA HIS A 130 -12.48 9.24 -7.59
C HIS A 130 -11.96 10.51 -8.26
N GLU A 131 -12.86 11.24 -8.92
CA GLU A 131 -12.55 12.51 -9.57
C GLU A 131 -12.15 13.57 -8.53
N GLU A 132 -12.89 13.68 -7.42
CA GLU A 132 -12.62 14.64 -6.33
C GLU A 132 -11.22 14.43 -5.69
N GLN A 133 -10.71 13.19 -5.65
CA GLN A 133 -9.43 12.85 -5.02
C GLN A 133 -8.26 12.69 -5.99
N ALA A 134 -8.48 12.83 -7.30
CA ALA A 134 -7.49 12.49 -8.34
C ALA A 134 -6.12 13.17 -8.12
N ASP A 135 -6.14 14.47 -7.81
CA ASP A 135 -4.93 15.29 -7.63
C ASP A 135 -4.44 15.38 -6.17
N LEU A 136 -5.16 14.76 -5.22
CA LEU A 136 -4.82 14.83 -3.80
C LEU A 136 -3.81 13.77 -3.41
N GLY A 137 -2.86 14.13 -2.54
CA GLY A 137 -2.00 13.18 -1.86
C GLY A 137 -2.73 12.35 -0.80
N VAL A 138 -2.10 11.27 -0.32
CA VAL A 138 -2.68 10.38 0.71
C VAL A 138 -3.02 11.13 2.00
N ARG A 139 -2.13 12.02 2.47
CA ARG A 139 -2.33 12.79 3.70
C ARG A 139 -3.52 13.73 3.54
N GLN A 140 -3.61 14.45 2.42
CA GLN A 140 -4.75 15.32 2.12
C GLN A 140 -6.07 14.55 2.07
N ARG A 141 -6.11 13.40 1.37
CA ARG A 141 -7.30 12.54 1.32
C ARG A 141 -7.74 12.09 2.71
N LEU A 142 -6.80 11.68 3.57
CA LEU A 142 -7.07 11.29 4.95
C LEU A 142 -7.62 12.46 5.79
N LEU A 143 -7.03 13.65 5.68
CA LEU A 143 -7.54 14.84 6.39
C LEU A 143 -8.98 15.19 6.02
N LEU A 144 -9.37 15.01 4.75
CA LEU A 144 -10.72 15.31 4.27
C LEU A 144 -11.75 14.23 4.64
N THR A 145 -11.31 12.99 4.86
CA THR A 145 -12.21 11.83 5.01
C THR A 145 -12.31 11.34 6.46
N GLY A 146 -11.31 11.64 7.28
CA GLY A 146 -11.37 11.40 8.72
C GLY A 146 -10.15 10.66 9.23
N VAL A 147 -9.54 11.27 10.24
CA VAL A 147 -8.48 10.71 11.08
C VAL A 147 -8.88 10.98 12.53
N PRO A 148 -8.71 10.01 13.45
CA PRO A 148 -8.96 10.24 14.86
C PRO A 148 -8.15 11.45 15.38
N SER A 149 -8.81 12.37 16.07
CA SER A 149 -8.14 13.48 16.76
C SER A 149 -7.36 13.00 17.99
N GLU A 150 -7.88 11.97 18.66
CA GLU A 150 -7.28 11.40 19.86
C GLU A 150 -6.17 10.38 19.52
N PRO A 151 -5.13 10.26 20.36
CA PRO A 151 -4.09 9.26 20.18
C PRO A 151 -4.63 7.81 20.25
N PRO A 152 -3.86 6.83 19.76
CA PRO A 152 -4.21 5.42 19.87
C PRO A 152 -4.50 5.03 21.34
N PRO A 153 -5.63 4.34 21.62
CA PRO A 153 -5.92 3.88 22.97
C PRO A 153 -4.81 2.98 23.51
N ALA A 154 -4.49 3.09 24.80
CA ALA A 154 -3.43 2.29 25.44
C ALA A 154 -3.66 0.78 25.32
N ALA A 155 -4.91 0.36 25.15
CA ALA A 155 -5.30 -1.04 24.97
C ALA A 155 -5.32 -1.51 23.51
N LEU A 156 -4.78 -0.73 22.56
CA LEU A 156 -4.73 -1.12 21.14
C LEU A 156 -3.89 -2.42 20.99
N PRO A 157 -4.47 -3.50 20.44
CA PRO A 157 -3.75 -4.75 20.22
C PRO A 157 -2.56 -4.58 19.25
N PRO A 158 -1.43 -5.28 19.44
CA PRO A 158 -0.26 -5.19 18.56
C PRO A 158 -0.56 -5.49 17.07
N GLN A 159 -1.53 -6.36 16.80
CA GLN A 159 -1.99 -6.70 15.45
C GLN A 159 -2.56 -5.48 14.71
N LEU A 160 -3.01 -4.45 15.44
CA LEU A 160 -3.55 -3.20 14.90
C LEU A 160 -2.54 -2.03 15.00
N ALA A 161 -1.26 -2.30 15.32
CA ALA A 161 -0.23 -1.27 15.44
C ALA A 161 -0.03 -0.43 14.17
N GLY A 162 -0.40 -0.96 13.00
CA GLY A 162 -0.40 -0.21 11.74
C GLY A 162 -1.24 1.08 11.81
N PHE A 163 -2.38 1.06 12.51
CA PHE A 163 -3.20 2.27 12.70
C PHE A 163 -2.47 3.33 13.54
N ALA A 164 -1.76 2.90 14.58
CA ALA A 164 -0.95 3.82 15.40
C ALA A 164 0.19 4.46 14.61
N VAL A 165 0.84 3.69 13.71
CA VAL A 165 1.87 4.21 12.80
C VAL A 165 1.31 5.28 11.88
N VAL A 166 0.12 5.07 11.29
CA VAL A 166 -0.53 6.09 10.46
C VAL A 166 -0.89 7.31 11.29
N TRP A 167 -1.46 7.12 12.49
CA TRP A 167 -1.83 8.24 13.36
C TRP A 167 -0.63 9.13 13.69
N GLN A 168 0.51 8.52 14.03
CA GLN A 168 1.76 9.24 14.28
C GLN A 168 2.24 9.98 13.03
N ALA A 169 2.18 9.35 11.86
CA ALA A 169 2.54 10.00 10.60
C ALA A 169 1.63 11.19 10.27
N MET A 170 0.34 11.13 10.63
CA MET A 170 -0.59 12.24 10.45
C MET A 170 -0.28 13.45 11.34
N GLN A 171 0.51 13.28 12.42
CA GLN A 171 1.00 14.40 13.25
C GLN A 171 2.15 15.15 12.57
N LEU A 172 2.73 14.61 11.50
CA LEU A 172 3.78 15.27 10.73
C LEU A 172 3.18 16.44 9.92
N THR A 173 3.99 17.48 9.79
CA THR A 173 3.64 18.77 9.18
C THR A 173 4.67 19.18 8.12
N PRO A 174 4.34 20.12 7.22
CA PRO A 174 5.32 20.67 6.28
C PRO A 174 6.58 21.24 6.95
N GLU A 175 6.48 21.68 8.21
CA GLU A 175 7.58 22.24 9.00
C GLU A 175 8.43 21.18 9.71
N THR A 176 8.04 19.91 9.63
CA THR A 176 8.76 18.82 10.30
C THR A 176 10.14 18.60 9.67
N ASP A 177 11.18 18.53 10.52
CA ASP A 177 12.57 18.34 10.08
C ASP A 177 12.70 17.07 9.21
N THR A 178 13.43 17.19 8.10
CA THR A 178 13.71 16.10 7.18
C THR A 178 14.36 14.88 7.87
N LYS A 179 15.14 15.08 8.93
CA LYS A 179 15.71 13.99 9.74
C LYS A 179 14.64 13.12 10.41
N VAL A 180 13.46 13.69 10.67
CA VAL A 180 12.30 12.98 11.20
C VAL A 180 11.50 12.35 10.06
N LEU A 181 11.29 13.06 8.96
CA LEU A 181 10.49 12.57 7.82
C LEU A 181 11.15 11.40 7.09
N LEU A 182 12.48 11.43 6.91
CA LEU A 182 13.20 10.41 6.14
C LEU A 182 12.99 8.99 6.69
N PRO A 183 13.18 8.70 7.99
CA PRO A 183 12.89 7.38 8.56
C PRO A 183 11.48 6.85 8.24
N TYR A 184 10.45 7.71 8.24
CA TYR A 184 9.09 7.31 7.86
C TYR A 184 9.00 6.92 6.38
N ALA A 185 9.62 7.71 5.49
CA ALA A 185 9.62 7.46 4.06
C ALA A 185 10.45 6.23 3.64
N GLN A 186 11.48 5.87 4.41
CA GLN A 186 12.28 4.66 4.18
C GLN A 186 11.47 3.38 4.47
N GLY A 187 10.43 3.44 5.30
CA GLY A 187 9.59 2.29 5.60
C GLY A 187 8.70 1.88 4.42
N SER A 188 8.38 0.60 4.32
CA SER A 188 7.28 0.08 3.49
C SER A 188 5.91 0.17 4.19
N GLY A 189 5.88 0.76 5.38
CA GLY A 189 4.70 0.87 6.23
C GLY A 189 3.71 1.95 5.78
N PRO A 190 2.50 1.96 6.36
CA PRO A 190 1.40 2.81 5.91
C PRO A 190 1.63 4.32 6.16
N GLY A 191 2.60 4.70 7.00
CA GLY A 191 3.03 6.10 7.19
C GLY A 191 3.97 6.64 6.09
N SER A 192 4.53 5.78 5.24
CA SER A 192 5.54 6.17 4.23
C SER A 192 4.99 7.14 3.19
N ALA A 193 3.77 6.91 2.71
CA ALA A 193 3.13 7.79 1.73
C ALA A 193 2.89 9.22 2.29
N ILE A 194 2.56 9.34 3.57
CA ILE A 194 2.35 10.62 4.25
C ILE A 194 3.67 11.40 4.35
N ALA A 195 4.75 10.73 4.78
CA ALA A 195 6.06 11.36 4.86
C ALA A 195 6.62 11.72 3.49
N ALA A 196 6.43 10.87 2.47
CA ALA A 196 6.83 11.15 1.10
C ALA A 196 6.11 12.37 0.52
N GLU A 197 4.80 12.49 0.74
CA GLU A 197 4.02 13.67 0.33
C GLU A 197 4.60 14.96 0.92
N LEU A 198 4.88 14.97 2.23
CA LEU A 198 5.50 16.13 2.90
C LEU A 198 6.90 16.44 2.34
N LEU A 199 7.73 15.41 2.15
CA LEU A 199 9.07 15.56 1.57
C LEU A 199 9.03 16.11 0.14
N THR A 200 8.05 15.72 -0.68
CA THR A 200 7.91 16.24 -2.05
C THR A 200 7.51 17.71 -2.10
N GLY A 201 6.90 18.24 -1.04
CA GLY A 201 6.55 19.66 -0.92
C GLY A 201 7.72 20.55 -0.47
N MET A 202 8.86 19.98 -0.07
CA MET A 202 10.03 20.76 0.35
C MET A 202 10.76 21.39 -0.84
N GLN A 203 11.35 22.56 -0.63
CA GLN A 203 12.06 23.30 -1.68
C GLN A 203 13.25 22.53 -2.26
N ASP A 204 13.92 21.71 -1.45
CA ASP A 204 15.10 20.92 -1.82
C ASP A 204 14.76 19.47 -2.23
N ALA A 205 13.47 19.15 -2.41
CA ALA A 205 13.01 17.81 -2.78
C ALA A 205 13.70 17.26 -4.05
N PRO A 206 13.93 18.04 -5.13
CA PRO A 206 14.63 17.53 -6.30
C PRO A 206 16.07 17.11 -6.01
N GLN A 207 16.86 17.96 -5.33
CA GLN A 207 18.24 17.66 -4.97
C GLN A 207 18.31 16.43 -4.06
N ARG A 208 17.40 16.37 -3.09
CA ARG A 208 17.28 15.25 -2.16
C ARG A 208 16.96 13.94 -2.86
N LEU A 209 16.06 13.94 -3.82
CA LEU A 209 15.73 12.74 -4.60
C LEU A 209 16.97 12.21 -5.33
N VAL A 210 17.79 13.10 -5.92
CA VAL A 210 19.06 12.71 -6.56
C VAL A 210 20.02 12.07 -5.56
N GLU A 211 20.19 12.67 -4.37
CA GLU A 211 21.06 12.14 -3.32
C GLU A 211 20.61 10.75 -2.85
N LEU A 212 19.30 10.58 -2.66
CA LEU A 212 18.71 9.31 -2.21
C LEU A 212 18.92 8.20 -3.25
N LEU A 213 18.64 8.48 -4.54
CA LEU A 213 18.85 7.53 -5.64
C LEU A 213 20.31 7.11 -5.81
N ARG A 214 21.25 8.04 -5.65
CA ARG A 214 22.70 7.79 -5.79
C ARG A 214 23.37 7.20 -4.56
N SER A 215 22.67 7.12 -3.44
CA SER A 215 23.25 6.67 -2.17
C SER A 215 23.79 5.23 -2.19
N GLY A 216 23.26 4.39 -3.09
CA GLY A 216 23.55 2.95 -3.15
C GLY A 216 23.08 2.14 -1.95
N ARG A 217 22.30 2.75 -1.03
CA ARG A 217 21.82 2.12 0.22
C ARG A 217 20.31 1.88 0.16
N ALA A 218 19.86 0.77 0.72
CA ALA A 218 18.46 0.33 0.67
C ALA A 218 17.47 1.34 1.28
N GLY A 219 17.69 1.80 2.51
CA GLY A 219 16.79 2.77 3.16
C GLY A 219 16.61 4.04 2.33
N PRO A 220 17.69 4.78 2.00
CA PRO A 220 17.58 5.93 1.11
C PRO A 220 16.90 5.64 -0.25
N LEU A 221 17.16 4.48 -0.86
CA LEU A 221 16.48 4.07 -2.09
C LEU A 221 14.98 3.87 -1.88
N GLN A 222 14.55 3.28 -0.75
CA GLN A 222 13.14 3.16 -0.38
C GLN A 222 12.48 4.55 -0.22
N ALA A 223 13.17 5.51 0.41
CA ALA A 223 12.68 6.88 0.48
C ALA A 223 12.58 7.53 -0.91
N ALA A 224 13.58 7.37 -1.79
CA ALA A 224 13.50 7.87 -3.17
C ALA A 224 12.30 7.30 -3.92
N LEU A 225 12.04 5.99 -3.77
CA LEU A 225 10.89 5.32 -4.36
C LEU A 225 9.57 5.86 -3.83
N ALA A 226 9.47 6.10 -2.51
CA ALA A 226 8.28 6.72 -1.91
C ALA A 226 8.03 8.12 -2.46
N LEU A 227 9.08 8.94 -2.61
CA LEU A 227 9.01 10.28 -3.22
C LEU A 227 8.55 10.22 -4.68
N LEU A 228 9.14 9.33 -5.50
CA LEU A 228 8.76 9.15 -6.91
C LEU A 228 7.31 8.69 -7.07
N ARG A 229 6.80 7.86 -6.15
CA ARG A 229 5.39 7.42 -6.14
C ARG A 229 4.43 8.53 -5.71
N ALA A 230 4.86 9.40 -4.80
CA ALA A 230 4.07 10.55 -4.36
C ALA A 230 4.01 11.61 -5.46
N ALA A 231 5.13 11.90 -6.13
CA ALA A 231 5.22 12.84 -7.23
C ALA A 231 6.16 12.28 -8.32
N PRO A 232 5.62 11.70 -9.41
CA PRO A 232 6.44 11.23 -10.54
C PRO A 232 7.28 12.35 -11.15
N ARG A 233 8.57 12.07 -11.39
CA ARG A 233 9.56 13.01 -11.94
C ARG A 233 10.23 12.41 -13.17
N PRO A 234 9.66 12.58 -14.39
CA PRO A 234 10.24 12.00 -15.60
C PRO A 234 11.71 12.42 -15.85
N GLU A 235 12.09 13.61 -15.41
CA GLU A 235 13.47 14.10 -15.45
C GLU A 235 14.47 13.23 -14.65
N CYS A 236 13.99 12.39 -13.73
CA CYS A 236 14.81 11.46 -12.95
C CYS A 236 15.03 10.11 -13.64
N LEU A 237 14.50 9.88 -14.86
CA LEU A 237 14.70 8.63 -15.60
C LEU A 237 16.17 8.19 -15.73
N PRO A 238 17.14 9.06 -16.05
CA PRO A 238 18.55 8.67 -16.09
C PRO A 238 19.06 8.14 -14.74
N LEU A 239 18.60 8.72 -13.63
CA LEU A 239 18.98 8.30 -12.27
C LEU A 239 18.32 6.98 -11.87
N ILE A 240 17.09 6.74 -12.29
CA ILE A 240 16.40 5.45 -12.12
C ILE A 240 17.18 4.35 -12.86
N LEU A 241 17.61 4.62 -14.09
CA LEU A 241 18.43 3.70 -14.89
C LEU A 241 19.83 3.48 -14.27
N GLU A 242 20.44 4.51 -13.71
CA GLU A 242 21.69 4.42 -12.95
C GLU A 242 21.54 3.50 -11.73
N ALA A 243 20.48 3.69 -10.94
CA ALA A 243 20.17 2.88 -9.77
C ALA A 243 19.90 1.41 -10.13
N LEU A 244 19.15 1.14 -11.21
CA LEU A 244 18.90 -0.21 -11.72
C LEU A 244 20.20 -0.93 -12.12
N GLN A 245 21.14 -0.22 -12.76
CA GLN A 245 22.44 -0.80 -13.14
C GLN A 245 23.30 -1.13 -11.91
N ALA A 246 23.14 -0.38 -10.83
CA ALA A 246 23.85 -0.56 -9.57
C ALA A 246 23.32 -1.70 -8.68
N VAL A 247 22.43 -2.58 -9.20
CA VAL A 247 21.89 -3.72 -8.42
C VAL A 247 23.02 -4.52 -7.74
N PRO A 248 22.96 -4.77 -6.42
CA PRO A 248 23.89 -5.63 -5.72
C PRO A 248 23.59 -7.09 -6.09
N LEU A 249 24.65 -7.89 -6.26
CA LEU A 249 24.53 -9.32 -6.56
C LEU A 249 24.55 -10.20 -5.30
N THR A 250 24.46 -9.58 -4.12
CA THR A 250 24.41 -10.27 -2.83
C THR A 250 23.04 -10.96 -2.69
N PRO A 251 22.99 -12.27 -2.40
CA PRO A 251 21.74 -12.98 -2.20
C PRO A 251 21.05 -12.58 -0.89
N LEU A 252 19.74 -12.73 -0.84
CA LEU A 252 18.93 -12.56 0.38
C LEU A 252 19.15 -13.76 1.31
N SER A 253 19.33 -13.51 2.62
CA SER A 253 19.65 -14.57 3.60
C SER A 253 18.61 -15.68 3.65
N ASP A 254 17.34 -15.31 3.57
CA ASP A 254 16.21 -16.22 3.82
C ASP A 254 15.68 -16.84 2.52
N VAL A 255 16.03 -16.25 1.37
CA VAL A 255 15.66 -16.74 0.04
C VAL A 255 16.88 -16.57 -0.89
N PRO A 256 17.84 -17.51 -0.88
CA PRO A 256 19.12 -17.34 -1.59
C PRO A 256 19.00 -17.14 -3.11
N ASP A 257 17.88 -17.57 -3.70
CA ASP A 257 17.55 -17.39 -5.12
C ASP A 257 16.99 -15.98 -5.45
N ARG A 258 16.94 -15.09 -4.46
CA ARG A 258 16.56 -13.68 -4.63
C ARG A 258 17.73 -12.78 -4.25
N LEU A 259 17.88 -11.67 -4.95
CA LEU A 259 18.87 -10.65 -4.58
C LEU A 259 18.42 -9.88 -3.34
N SER A 260 19.38 -9.45 -2.51
CA SER A 260 19.12 -8.47 -1.46
C SER A 260 18.45 -7.21 -2.05
N HIS A 261 17.44 -6.69 -1.36
CA HIS A 261 16.70 -5.49 -1.77
C HIS A 261 16.01 -5.59 -3.14
N TRP A 262 15.68 -6.81 -3.58
CA TRP A 262 14.96 -7.08 -4.83
C TRP A 262 13.69 -6.22 -4.98
N ASP A 263 13.02 -5.92 -3.86
CA ASP A 263 11.78 -5.15 -3.78
C ASP A 263 11.95 -3.71 -4.28
N CYS A 264 13.09 -3.09 -3.95
CA CYS A 264 13.42 -1.74 -4.39
C CYS A 264 13.62 -1.70 -5.91
N PHE A 265 14.28 -2.71 -6.49
CA PHE A 265 14.53 -2.75 -7.93
C PHE A 265 13.26 -3.01 -8.71
N GLU A 266 12.37 -3.84 -8.22
CA GLU A 266 11.09 -4.08 -8.86
C GLU A 266 10.16 -2.86 -8.78
N LEU A 267 10.25 -2.06 -7.72
CA LEU A 267 9.59 -0.75 -7.65
C LEU A 267 10.19 0.26 -8.64
N LEU A 268 11.51 0.28 -8.85
CA LEU A 268 12.13 1.11 -9.89
C LEU A 268 11.64 0.71 -11.30
N LEU A 269 11.47 -0.59 -11.55
CA LEU A 269 10.93 -1.12 -12.80
C LEU A 269 9.47 -0.69 -13.04
N LEU A 270 8.66 -0.64 -11.98
CA LEU A 270 7.30 -0.09 -12.06
C LEU A 270 7.31 1.38 -12.45
N MET A 271 8.11 2.20 -11.76
CA MET A 271 8.24 3.64 -12.07
C MET A 271 8.67 3.86 -13.53
N LEU A 272 9.59 3.05 -14.01
CA LEU A 272 10.07 3.12 -15.39
C LEU A 272 8.96 2.81 -16.41
N ALA A 273 8.09 1.84 -16.12
CA ALA A 273 6.94 1.53 -16.96
C ALA A 273 5.83 2.59 -16.91
N GLU A 274 5.59 3.21 -15.77
CA GLU A 274 4.66 4.35 -15.67
C GLU A 274 5.15 5.54 -16.52
N LEU A 275 6.47 5.75 -16.57
CA LEU A 275 7.12 6.82 -17.33
C LEU A 275 7.41 6.46 -18.82
N ARG A 276 6.84 5.36 -19.32
CA ARG A 276 7.07 4.73 -20.64
C ARG A 276 7.33 5.65 -21.84
N THR A 277 6.63 6.78 -21.95
CA THR A 277 6.73 7.67 -23.12
C THR A 277 8.05 8.43 -23.21
N GLN A 278 8.89 8.36 -22.17
CA GLN A 278 10.11 9.15 -22.06
C GLN A 278 11.37 8.29 -21.89
N ALA A 279 11.25 6.96 -21.92
CA ALA A 279 12.31 6.02 -21.56
C ALA A 279 12.92 5.28 -22.78
N SER A 280 13.24 5.99 -23.87
CA SER A 280 13.71 5.38 -25.13
C SER A 280 15.00 4.56 -25.00
N GLU A 281 15.90 4.92 -24.08
CA GLU A 281 17.16 4.22 -23.82
C GLU A 281 17.02 3.03 -22.87
N ALA A 282 15.90 2.94 -22.14
CA ALA A 282 15.73 1.97 -21.07
C ALA A 282 15.77 0.51 -21.54
N PRO A 283 15.18 0.09 -22.67
CA PRO A 283 15.24 -1.31 -23.11
C PRO A 283 16.67 -1.86 -23.22
N ALA A 284 17.62 -1.06 -23.70
CA ALA A 284 19.02 -1.48 -23.79
C ALA A 284 19.64 -1.73 -22.41
N VAL A 285 19.37 -0.83 -21.45
CA VAL A 285 19.82 -0.96 -20.05
C VAL A 285 19.20 -2.19 -19.39
N LEU A 286 17.89 -2.42 -19.57
CA LEU A 286 17.20 -3.57 -18.99
C LEU A 286 17.74 -4.90 -19.54
N ARG A 287 18.01 -5.00 -20.84
CA ARG A 287 18.64 -6.21 -21.44
C ARG A 287 20.06 -6.46 -20.91
N ALA A 288 20.83 -5.41 -20.64
CA ALA A 288 22.14 -5.55 -20.01
C ALA A 288 22.00 -6.06 -18.56
N LEU A 289 21.05 -5.49 -17.81
CA LEU A 289 20.75 -5.90 -16.45
C LEU A 289 20.28 -7.35 -16.37
N MET A 290 19.40 -7.80 -17.28
CA MET A 290 18.96 -9.20 -17.36
C MET A 290 20.15 -10.17 -17.45
N ARG A 291 21.15 -9.85 -18.29
CA ARG A 291 22.37 -10.67 -18.41
C ARG A 291 23.19 -10.68 -17.12
N LYS A 292 23.26 -9.53 -16.42
CA LYS A 292 23.97 -9.39 -15.14
C LYS A 292 23.33 -10.25 -14.03
N VAL A 293 21.99 -10.27 -13.94
CA VAL A 293 21.27 -10.95 -12.84
C VAL A 293 20.79 -12.38 -13.18
N ALA A 294 20.95 -12.84 -14.43
CA ALA A 294 20.42 -14.11 -14.94
C ALA A 294 20.72 -15.35 -14.08
N ARG A 295 21.88 -15.37 -13.42
CA ARG A 295 22.33 -16.50 -12.59
C ARG A 295 22.03 -16.33 -11.10
N HIS A 296 21.41 -15.21 -10.71
CA HIS A 296 21.24 -14.80 -9.32
C HIS A 296 19.78 -14.65 -8.91
N ASP A 297 18.91 -14.17 -9.80
CA ASP A 297 17.49 -13.97 -9.49
C ASP A 297 16.65 -14.09 -10.77
N THR A 298 16.11 -15.29 -11.00
CA THR A 298 15.27 -15.59 -12.18
C THR A 298 13.95 -14.83 -12.15
N THR A 299 13.42 -14.53 -10.96
CA THR A 299 12.19 -13.74 -10.81
C THR A 299 12.41 -12.33 -11.32
N LEU A 300 13.50 -11.68 -10.91
CA LEU A 300 13.85 -10.34 -11.39
C LEU A 300 14.10 -10.31 -12.90
N VAL A 301 14.71 -11.36 -13.47
CA VAL A 301 14.89 -11.49 -14.94
C VAL A 301 13.55 -11.49 -15.67
N ASP A 302 12.57 -12.23 -15.15
CA ASP A 302 11.24 -12.30 -15.76
C ASP A 302 10.53 -10.94 -15.68
N ARG A 303 10.67 -10.22 -14.57
CA ARG A 303 10.17 -8.84 -14.44
C ARG A 303 10.83 -7.90 -15.43
N LEU A 304 12.16 -7.95 -15.55
CA LEU A 304 12.92 -7.13 -16.51
C LEU A 304 12.49 -7.40 -17.95
N ARG A 305 12.28 -8.67 -18.32
CA ARG A 305 11.83 -9.06 -19.66
C ARG A 305 10.46 -8.45 -19.97
N LEU A 306 9.55 -8.54 -19.01
CA LEU A 306 8.20 -8.01 -19.12
C LEU A 306 8.21 -6.47 -19.24
N VAL A 307 9.05 -5.79 -18.47
CA VAL A 307 9.22 -4.33 -18.58
C VAL A 307 9.76 -3.91 -19.93
N THR A 308 10.79 -4.61 -20.40
CA THR A 308 11.43 -4.36 -21.69
C THR A 308 10.41 -4.48 -22.83
N ALA A 309 9.61 -5.56 -22.84
CA ALA A 309 8.57 -5.77 -23.85
C ALA A 309 7.51 -4.67 -23.82
N LEU A 310 7.07 -4.21 -22.63
CA LEU A 310 6.11 -3.10 -22.53
C LEU A 310 6.66 -1.83 -23.20
N LEU A 311 7.89 -1.44 -22.86
CA LEU A 311 8.51 -0.22 -23.38
C LEU A 311 8.76 -0.26 -24.89
N GLU A 312 9.04 -1.44 -25.44
CA GLU A 312 9.25 -1.64 -26.87
C GLU A 312 7.95 -1.65 -27.68
N SER A 313 6.84 -2.09 -27.07
CA SER A 313 5.57 -2.27 -27.77
C SER A 313 4.89 -0.96 -28.18
N ASN A 314 5.22 0.18 -27.54
CA ASN A 314 4.48 1.45 -27.63
C ASN A 314 2.95 1.34 -27.46
N ALA A 315 2.42 0.17 -27.10
CA ALA A 315 1.00 -0.09 -26.99
C ALA A 315 0.50 0.43 -25.63
N PRO A 316 -0.70 1.03 -25.57
CA PRO A 316 -1.36 1.24 -24.29
C PRO A 316 -1.55 -0.11 -23.58
N PRO A 317 -1.43 -0.19 -22.23
CA PRO A 317 -1.80 -1.40 -21.52
C PRO A 317 -3.23 -1.74 -21.91
N GLN A 318 -3.45 -2.99 -22.36
CA GLN A 318 -4.80 -3.50 -22.50
C GLN A 318 -5.32 -3.72 -21.07
N VAL A 319 -6.30 -2.90 -20.68
CA VAL A 319 -7.05 -3.00 -19.43
C VAL A 319 -8.00 -4.19 -19.50
#